data_AF-A0A920K6P2-F1
#
_entry.id   AF-A0A920K6P2-F1
#
_cell.length_a   1.000
_cell.length_b   1.000
_cell.length_c   1.000
_cell.angle_alpha   90.00
_cell.angle_beta   90.00
_cell.angle_gamma   90.00
#
_symmetry.space_group_name_H-M   'P 1'
#
loop_
_entity.id
_entity.type
_entity.pdbx_description
1 polymer ?
#
loop_
_entity_poly.entity_id
_entity_poly.type
_entity_poly.pdbx_seq_one_letter_code
_entity_poly.pdbx_strand_id
1 'polypeptide(L)'
;MGLIVSEKDLPKLQKIAERERAPLFDVGYITEDNRFVVHSESKKPSRLTCLFMIFGKTPKTVLVDQRQETQLSDVPFDLKHSTAMSKTYYNWKALRAKIG
;
A
#
# COMPACT_ATOMS: atom_id res chain seq x y z
N MET A 1 13.75 7.51 -14.20
CA MET A 1 12.52 8.33 -14.23
C MET A 1 12.15 8.54 -15.69
N GLY A 2 10.87 8.46 -16.07
CA GLY A 2 10.42 8.67 -17.46
C GLY A 2 9.94 10.11 -17.65
N LEU A 3 10.24 10.72 -18.79
CA LEU A 3 9.80 12.06 -19.15
C LEU A 3 9.17 12.03 -20.54
N ILE A 4 8.02 12.69 -20.69
CA ILE A 4 7.38 12.92 -21.99
C ILE A 4 7.74 14.34 -22.42
N VAL A 5 8.30 14.48 -23.61
CA VAL A 5 8.76 15.76 -24.15
C VAL A 5 8.42 15.82 -25.64
N SER A 6 8.17 17.03 -26.15
CA SER A 6 8.03 17.24 -27.60
C SER A 6 9.39 17.08 -28.27
N GLU A 7 9.41 16.55 -29.49
CA GLU A 7 10.64 16.40 -30.30
C GLU A 7 11.42 17.71 -30.45
N LYS A 8 10.71 18.85 -30.49
CA LYS A 8 11.32 20.18 -30.65
C LYS A 8 12.19 20.59 -29.45
N ASP A 9 11.84 20.13 -28.26
CA ASP A 9 12.52 20.50 -27.01
C ASP A 9 13.61 19.50 -26.61
N LEU A 10 13.69 18.34 -27.28
CA LEU A 10 14.67 17.29 -27.02
C LEU A 10 16.13 17.80 -27.08
N PRO A 11 16.54 18.62 -28.08
CA PRO A 11 17.93 19.11 -28.15
C PRO A 11 18.30 20.01 -26.97
N LYS A 12 17.34 20.83 -26.50
CA LYS A 12 17.54 21.70 -25.35
C LYS A 12 17.68 20.87 -24.06
N LEU A 13 16.86 19.83 -23.91
CA LEU A 13 16.90 18.93 -22.78
C LEU A 13 18.20 18.12 -22.74
N GLN A 14 18.66 17.59 -23.88
CA GLN A 14 19.95 16.90 -24.00
C GLN A 14 21.10 17.78 -23.55
N LYS A 15 21.14 19.04 -23.99
CA LYS A 15 22.17 20.00 -23.57
C LYS A 15 22.18 20.24 -22.05
N ILE A 16 21.00 20.29 -21.43
CA ILE A 16 20.88 20.42 -19.97
C ILE A 16 21.34 19.13 -19.28
N ALA A 17 20.93 17.97 -19.79
CA ALA A 17 21.30 16.68 -19.24
C ALA A 17 22.82 16.46 -19.28
N GLU A 18 23.48 16.79 -20.38
CA GLU A 18 24.93 16.77 -20.51
C GLU A 18 25.62 17.70 -19.51
N ARG A 19 25.10 18.92 -19.33
CA ARG A 19 25.62 19.89 -18.35
C ARG A 19 25.55 19.34 -16.92
N GLU A 20 24.43 18.72 -16.56
CA GLU A 20 24.19 18.16 -15.23
C GLU A 20 24.77 16.75 -15.06
N ARG A 21 25.42 16.19 -16.09
CA ARG A 21 25.87 14.79 -16.14
C ARG A 21 24.73 13.79 -15.82
N ALA A 22 23.51 14.16 -16.22
CA ALA A 22 22.32 13.33 -16.08
C ALA A 22 22.19 12.41 -17.32
N PRO A 23 22.16 11.08 -17.15
CA PRO A 23 21.97 10.17 -18.27
C PRO A 23 20.55 10.30 -18.85
N LEU A 24 20.46 10.51 -20.16
CA LEU A 24 19.21 10.63 -20.91
C LEU A 24 19.22 9.63 -22.07
N PHE A 25 18.14 8.87 -22.21
CA PHE A 25 17.97 7.90 -23.29
C PHE A 25 16.60 8.10 -23.93
N ASP A 26 16.57 8.14 -25.26
CA ASP A 26 15.33 8.04 -26.01
C ASP A 26 14.91 6.56 -26.06
N VAL A 27 13.76 6.26 -25.48
CA VAL A 27 13.26 4.90 -25.26
C VAL A 27 11.98 4.60 -26.02
N GLY A 28 11.44 5.56 -26.79
CA GLY A 28 10.26 5.34 -27.62
C GLY A 28 9.38 6.58 -27.83
N TYR A 29 8.30 6.38 -28.59
CA TYR A 29 7.34 7.41 -28.97
C TYR A 29 5.93 7.07 -28.50
N ILE A 30 5.09 8.09 -28.36
CA ILE A 30 3.70 7.95 -27.97
C ILE A 30 2.84 7.88 -29.24
N THR A 31 1.92 6.93 -29.27
CA THR A 31 0.89 6.79 -30.30
C THR A 31 -0.49 6.91 -29.66
N GLU A 32 -1.51 7.20 -30.46
CA GLU A 32 -2.90 7.35 -29.99
C GLU A 32 -3.66 6.01 -29.88
N ASP A 33 -2.98 4.87 -30.06
CA ASP A 33 -3.59 3.55 -30.20
C ASP A 33 -3.96 2.85 -28.86
N ASN A 34 -3.80 3.52 -27.71
CA ASN A 34 -4.02 2.97 -26.36
C ASN A 34 -3.31 1.62 -26.08
N ARG A 35 -2.23 1.34 -26.84
CA ARG A 35 -1.43 0.13 -26.75
C ARG A 35 -0.09 0.45 -26.11
N PHE A 36 0.37 -0.45 -25.24
CA PHE A 36 1.70 -0.38 -24.66
C PHE A 36 2.54 -1.54 -25.21
N VAL A 37 3.54 -1.23 -26.02
CA VAL A 37 4.38 -2.23 -26.69
C VAL A 37 5.80 -2.09 -26.18
N VAL A 38 6.37 -3.19 -25.66
CA VAL A 38 7.78 -3.24 -25.27
C VAL A 38 8.52 -4.08 -26.31
N HIS A 39 9.53 -3.48 -26.92
CA HIS A 39 10.41 -4.16 -27.87
C HIS A 39 11.77 -4.42 -27.22
N SER A 40 12.37 -5.56 -27.54
CA SER A 40 13.73 -5.92 -27.18
C SER A 40 14.40 -6.48 -28.43
N GLU A 41 15.65 -6.10 -28.68
CA GLU A 41 16.38 -6.61 -29.86
C GLU A 41 16.57 -8.14 -29.82
N SER A 42 16.68 -8.72 -28.63
CA SER A 42 16.97 -10.16 -28.45
C SER A 42 15.73 -11.02 -28.25
N LYS A 43 14.54 -10.45 -28.02
CA LYS A 43 13.31 -11.19 -27.73
C LYS A 43 12.15 -10.65 -28.56
N LYS A 44 11.29 -11.55 -29.05
CA LYS A 44 10.05 -11.16 -29.75
C LYS A 44 9.30 -10.11 -28.91
N PRO A 45 8.79 -9.04 -29.53
CA PRO A 45 8.12 -7.96 -28.81
C PRO A 45 6.98 -8.53 -27.96
N SER A 46 7.02 -8.30 -26.65
CA SER A 46 5.90 -8.57 -25.77
C SER A 46 4.87 -7.46 -25.99
N ARG A 47 3.85 -7.79 -26.77
CA ARG A 47 2.70 -6.90 -26.97
C ARG A 47 1.75 -7.02 -25.79
N LEU A 48 1.63 -5.96 -24.98
CA LEU A 48 0.52 -5.83 -24.05
C LEU A 48 -0.60 -5.11 -24.80
N THR A 49 -1.64 -5.87 -25.17
CA THR A 49 -2.63 -5.46 -26.17
C THR A 49 -3.55 -4.32 -25.70
N CYS A 50 -3.57 -4.00 -24.40
CA CYS A 50 -4.36 -2.91 -23.86
C CYS A 50 -3.74 -2.34 -22.59
N LEU A 51 -3.56 -1.01 -22.52
CA LEU A 51 -3.09 -0.29 -21.33
C LEU A 51 -3.90 -0.67 -20.07
N PHE A 52 -5.19 -0.91 -20.28
CA PHE A 52 -6.15 -1.34 -19.26
C PHE A 52 -5.73 -2.63 -18.52
N MET A 53 -5.01 -3.55 -19.16
CA MET A 53 -4.51 -4.77 -18.51
C MET A 53 -3.40 -4.50 -17.50
N ILE A 54 -2.61 -3.44 -17.70
CA ILE A 54 -1.47 -3.07 -16.83
C ILE A 54 -1.96 -2.32 -15.59
N PHE A 55 -2.97 -1.47 -15.75
CA PHE A 55 -3.54 -0.70 -14.64
C PHE A 55 -4.64 -1.43 -13.87
N GLY A 56 -5.15 -2.53 -14.42
CA GLY A 56 -6.12 -3.42 -13.77
C GLY A 56 -7.52 -2.81 -13.62
N LYS A 57 -8.56 -3.63 -13.82
CA LYS A 57 -9.84 -3.42 -13.12
C LYS A 57 -9.77 -4.35 -11.93
N THR A 58 -9.34 -3.84 -10.79
CA THR A 58 -9.64 -4.54 -9.54
C THR A 58 -11.15 -4.39 -9.30
N PRO A 59 -11.85 -5.48 -8.92
CA PRO A 59 -13.24 -5.37 -8.49
C PRO A 59 -13.30 -4.41 -7.31
N LYS A 60 -14.36 -3.61 -7.25
CA LYS A 60 -14.57 -2.71 -6.12
C LYS A 60 -14.86 -3.55 -4.88
N THR A 61 -14.06 -3.39 -3.83
CA THR A 61 -14.36 -3.98 -2.52
C THR A 61 -15.51 -3.21 -1.88
N VAL A 62 -16.63 -3.88 -1.64
CA VAL A 62 -17.76 -3.32 -0.87
C VAL A 62 -17.65 -3.84 0.55
N LEU A 63 -17.38 -2.95 1.51
CA LEU A 63 -17.31 -3.29 2.93
C LEU A 63 -18.70 -3.06 3.55
N VAL A 64 -19.35 -4.14 3.97
CA VAL A 64 -20.62 -4.11 4.71
C VAL A 64 -20.31 -4.35 6.18
N ASP A 65 -20.42 -3.30 7.00
CA ASP A 65 -20.24 -3.41 8.44
C ASP A 65 -21.54 -3.89 9.10
N GLN A 66 -21.43 -4.81 10.05
CA GLN A 66 -22.54 -5.32 10.85
C GLN A 66 -22.18 -5.14 12.32
N ARG A 67 -22.90 -4.25 13.00
CA ARG A 67 -22.77 -4.07 14.45
C ARG A 67 -23.44 -5.24 15.16
N GLN A 68 -22.64 -6.08 15.82
CA GLN A 68 -23.15 -7.06 16.78
C GLN A 68 -23.15 -6.47 18.18
N GLU A 69 -24.32 -6.41 18.82
CA GLU A 69 -24.42 -6.08 20.24
C GLU A 69 -24.15 -7.33 21.07
N THR A 70 -23.00 -7.36 21.73
CA THR A 70 -22.70 -8.41 22.71
C THR A 70 -23.37 -8.05 24.03
N GLN A 71 -24.39 -8.82 24.42
CA GLN A 71 -24.93 -8.74 25.77
C GLN A 71 -23.96 -9.45 26.72
N LEU A 72 -23.30 -8.68 27.58
CA LEU A 72 -22.49 -9.22 28.67
C LEU A 72 -23.44 -9.79 29.72
N SER A 73 -23.31 -11.08 30.03
CA SER A 73 -24.03 -11.68 31.15
C SER A 73 -23.49 -11.13 32.46
N ASP A 74 -24.37 -10.80 33.40
CA ASP A 74 -23.98 -10.44 34.75
C ASP A 74 -23.09 -11.54 35.36
N VAL A 75 -21.95 -11.13 35.92
CA VAL A 75 -21.07 -12.05 36.63
C VAL A 75 -21.78 -12.46 37.91
N PRO A 76 -22.05 -13.75 38.15
CA PRO A 76 -22.69 -14.18 39.40
C PRO A 76 -21.76 -13.88 40.57
N PHE A 77 -22.18 -12.97 41.44
CA PHE A 77 -21.46 -12.61 42.65
C PHE A 77 -21.72 -13.66 43.74
N ASP A 78 -20.79 -14.59 43.92
CA ASP A 78 -20.82 -15.57 45.02
C ASP A 78 -20.01 -15.06 46.22
N LEU A 79 -20.71 -14.72 47.31
CA LEU A 79 -20.15 -14.25 48.58
C LEU A 79 -19.22 -15.27 49.26
N LYS A 80 -19.25 -16.54 48.85
CA LYS A 80 -18.43 -17.60 49.45
C LYS A 80 -16.93 -17.49 49.15
N HIS A 81 -16.53 -16.66 48.19
CA HIS A 81 -15.13 -16.45 47.80
C HIS A 81 -14.55 -15.08 48.20
N SER A 82 -15.23 -14.33 49.09
CA SER A 82 -14.84 -12.95 49.47
C SER A 82 -13.41 -12.83 50.01
N THR A 83 -12.91 -13.85 50.71
CA THR A 83 -11.53 -13.86 51.26
C THR A 83 -10.46 -14.08 50.19
N ALA A 84 -10.80 -14.71 49.06
CA ALA A 84 -9.87 -14.94 47.95
C ALA A 84 -9.71 -13.67 47.09
N MET A 85 -10.79 -12.92 46.89
CA MET A 85 -10.76 -11.69 46.09
C MET A 85 -9.99 -10.55 46.75
N SER A 86 -10.04 -10.43 48.08
CA SER A 86 -9.23 -9.43 48.80
C SER A 86 -7.73 -9.70 48.65
N LYS A 87 -7.29 -10.96 48.81
CA LYS A 87 -5.89 -11.37 48.60
C LYS A 87 -5.40 -11.06 47.19
N THR A 88 -6.21 -11.37 46.17
CA THR A 88 -5.85 -11.11 44.76
C THR A 88 -5.78 -9.61 44.46
N TYR A 89 -6.69 -8.80 45.01
CA TYR A 89 -6.68 -7.34 44.86
C TYR A 89 -5.45 -6.70 45.50
N TYR A 90 -5.08 -7.11 46.71
CA TYR A 90 -3.87 -6.62 47.37
C TYR A 90 -2.60 -7.02 46.61
N ASN A 91 -2.54 -8.24 46.07
CA ASN A 91 -1.40 -8.71 45.30
C ASN A 91 -1.25 -7.96 43.97
N TRP A 92 -2.37 -7.65 43.29
CA TRP A 92 -2.37 -6.80 42.08
C TRP A 92 -1.92 -5.37 42.37
N LYS A 93 -2.36 -4.76 43.48
CA LYS A 93 -1.87 -3.45 43.92
C LYS A 93 -0.38 -3.45 44.20
N ALA A 94 0.12 -4.49 44.88
CA ALA A 94 1.54 -4.64 45.18
C ALA A 94 2.39 -4.86 43.92
N LEU A 95 1.87 -5.61 42.93
CA LEU A 95 2.53 -5.83 41.64
C LEU A 95 2.60 -4.53 40.82
N ARG A 96 1.51 -3.75 40.77
CA ARG A 96 1.48 -2.46 40.07
C ARG A 96 2.44 -1.44 40.68
N ALA A 97 2.66 -1.49 42.00
CA ALA A 97 3.62 -0.63 42.69
C ALA A 97 5.09 -1.03 42.46
N LYS A 98 5.37 -2.26 42.00
CA LYS A 98 6.73 -2.76 41.68
C LYS A 98 7.14 -2.57 40.22
N ILE A 99 6.18 -2.30 39.33
CA ILE A 99 6.41 -2.13 37.88
C ILE A 99 6.40 -0.63 37.50
N GLY A 100 6.28 0.26 38.49
CA GLY A 100 6.50 1.70 38.35
C GLY A 100 7.90 2.09 38.80
#